data_AF-A0A376B2Y6-F1
#
_entry.id   AF-A0A376B2Y6-F1
#
_cell.length_a   1.000
_cell.length_b   1.000
_cell.length_c   1.000
_cell.angle_alpha   90.00
_cell.angle_beta   90.00
_cell.angle_gamma   90.00
#
_symmetry.space_group_name_H-M   'P 1'
#
loop_
_entity.id
_entity.type
_entity.pdbx_description
1 polymer ?
#
loop_
_entity_poly.entity_id
_entity_poly.type
_entity_poly.pdbx_seq_one_letter_code
_entity_poly.pdbx_strand_id
1 'polypeptide(L)'
;MLVSLLHLDSQDTIYEHIFERYIELENNSNYLKQDLGIQNRSLELIEIDIDPPPENYSSNNNNNNQKRNKGKKSKSVKTRENNNYQNKCINDSYHLSINQSLCSLNSTQNNNSTTGFVLWQSSPLFIKWLLYQESASSFRNGHTSSDSKDTILPLCDESTILLELGCGISGILPIILSNYVCTYIATDQNSILNKLKKNILSNINEINKREVISKTLGITKSQDEEFENYKQSKNDNHNTKKEVVLEICPLDWEHPMSPATDLFLNTLITSPLKQNNNLLILAMDVIYNTYLIEPFLSTIDTIFQKYSKKNFFPGKVQCFVGIQLRTQDVVEEFLIKAVEKHQFMVKFIDDPMFLNKSRFAYYLIEV
;
A
#
# COMPACT_ATOMS: atom_id res chain seq x y z
N MET A 1 20.91 0.05 4.59
CA MET A 1 20.97 1.45 4.07
C MET A 1 19.53 1.92 3.97
N LEU A 2 19.21 3.11 4.48
CA LEU A 2 17.85 3.65 4.42
C LEU A 2 17.54 4.06 2.97
N VAL A 3 16.25 4.06 2.62
CA VAL A 3 15.78 4.48 1.29
C VAL A 3 16.03 5.98 1.08
N SER A 4 16.48 6.35 -0.12
CA SER A 4 16.58 7.72 -0.62
C SER A 4 15.36 8.09 -1.47
N LEU A 5 15.03 9.38 -1.53
CA LEU A 5 14.07 9.92 -2.48
C LEU A 5 14.82 10.72 -3.55
N LEU A 6 14.75 10.27 -4.80
CA LEU A 6 15.33 10.97 -5.96
C LEU A 6 14.23 11.74 -6.67
N HIS A 7 14.37 13.07 -6.75
CA HIS A 7 13.37 13.94 -7.40
C HIS A 7 13.53 13.87 -8.91
N LEU A 8 12.41 13.69 -9.61
CA LEU A 8 12.32 13.60 -11.07
C LEU A 8 11.64 14.86 -11.58
N ASP A 9 12.38 15.97 -11.63
CA ASP A 9 11.82 17.31 -11.87
C ASP A 9 11.92 17.76 -13.34
N SER A 10 12.64 17.02 -14.17
CA SER A 10 12.84 17.34 -15.58
C SER A 10 12.95 16.08 -16.45
N GLN A 11 12.76 16.23 -17.76
CA GLN A 11 12.98 15.14 -18.71
C GLN A 11 14.38 14.54 -18.58
N ASP A 12 15.42 15.36 -18.38
CA ASP A 12 16.80 14.87 -18.21
C ASP A 12 16.91 13.92 -17.00
N THR A 13 16.37 14.32 -15.84
CA THR A 13 16.38 13.47 -14.64
C THR A 13 15.54 12.20 -14.81
N ILE A 14 14.46 12.27 -15.58
CA ILE A 14 13.62 11.11 -15.92
C ILE A 14 14.39 10.15 -16.83
N TYR A 15 15.03 10.65 -17.88
CA TYR A 15 15.81 9.83 -18.81
C TYR A 15 17.00 9.16 -18.12
N GLU A 16 17.72 9.89 -17.27
CA GLU A 16 18.81 9.34 -16.46
C GLU A 16 18.31 8.21 -15.56
N HIS A 17 17.25 8.47 -14.77
CA HIS A 17 16.63 7.46 -13.91
C HIS A 17 16.18 6.22 -14.67
N ILE A 18 15.47 6.38 -15.79
CA ILE A 18 15.01 5.26 -16.60
C ILE A 18 16.19 4.46 -17.14
N PHE A 19 17.20 5.14 -17.68
CA PHE A 19 18.40 4.50 -18.18
C PHE A 19 19.10 3.67 -17.09
N GLU A 20 19.33 4.25 -15.92
CA GLU A 20 19.93 3.54 -14.79
C GLU A 20 19.12 2.32 -14.36
N ARG A 21 17.79 2.46 -14.22
CA ARG A 21 16.93 1.35 -13.81
C ARG A 21 16.88 0.21 -14.80
N TYR A 22 16.88 0.50 -16.10
CA TYR A 22 16.89 -0.54 -17.13
C TYR A 22 18.27 -1.21 -17.27
N ILE A 23 19.37 -0.49 -17.01
CA ILE A 23 20.71 -1.10 -16.86
C ILE A 23 20.76 -2.03 -15.65
N GLU A 24 20.25 -1.60 -14.49
CA GLU A 24 20.20 -2.44 -13.30
C GLU A 24 19.33 -3.69 -13.53
N LEU A 25 18.22 -3.56 -14.26
CA LEU A 25 17.37 -4.68 -14.64
C LEU A 25 18.11 -5.69 -15.54
N GLU A 26 18.86 -5.20 -16.52
CA GLU A 26 19.67 -6.03 -17.41
C GLU A 26 20.79 -6.75 -16.65
N ASN A 27 21.49 -6.05 -15.76
CA ASN A 27 22.53 -6.61 -14.90
C ASN A 27 22.01 -7.74 -13.99
N ASN A 28 20.76 -7.65 -13.56
CA ASN A 28 20.11 -8.65 -12.70
C ASN A 28 19.29 -9.69 -13.50
N SER A 29 19.29 -9.64 -14.83
CA SER A 29 18.43 -10.46 -15.70
C SER A 29 18.58 -11.97 -15.48
N ASN A 30 19.78 -12.45 -15.12
CA ASN A 30 20.04 -13.86 -14.82
C ASN A 30 19.34 -14.38 -13.56
N TYR A 31 19.01 -13.49 -12.61
CA TYR A 31 18.38 -13.84 -11.33
C TYR A 31 16.88 -13.49 -11.32
N LEU A 32 16.41 -12.71 -12.29
CA LEU A 32 15.05 -12.25 -12.41
C LEU A 32 14.28 -13.10 -13.43
N LYS A 33 13.13 -13.64 -13.04
CA LYS A 33 12.25 -14.40 -13.96
C LYS A 33 11.80 -13.54 -15.14
N GLN A 34 12.10 -13.88 -16.37
CA GLN A 34 11.60 -13.08 -17.51
C GLN A 34 10.12 -13.45 -17.81
N ASP A 35 9.20 -12.98 -16.98
CA ASP A 35 7.75 -13.22 -17.10
C ASP A 35 6.95 -11.90 -17.12
N LEU A 36 5.67 -12.01 -17.51
CA LEU A 36 4.77 -10.85 -17.57
C LEU A 36 4.41 -10.28 -16.18
N GLY A 37 4.77 -10.93 -15.07
CA GLY A 37 4.38 -10.51 -13.72
C GLY A 37 3.13 -11.17 -13.16
N ILE A 38 2.48 -12.09 -13.88
CA ILE A 38 1.34 -12.85 -13.35
C ILE A 38 1.87 -13.92 -12.39
N GLN A 39 1.33 -14.00 -11.17
CA GLN A 39 1.78 -14.93 -10.14
C GLN A 39 1.64 -16.40 -10.58
N ASN A 40 0.49 -16.77 -11.14
CA ASN A 40 0.27 -18.08 -11.74
C ASN A 40 -0.75 -17.97 -12.90
N ARG A 41 -0.42 -18.51 -14.08
CA ARG A 41 -1.26 -18.42 -15.28
C ARG A 41 -2.15 -19.64 -15.50
N SER A 42 -1.98 -20.69 -14.70
CA SER A 42 -2.61 -21.99 -14.93
C SER A 42 -3.63 -22.35 -13.86
N LEU A 43 -3.50 -21.77 -12.66
CA LEU A 43 -4.39 -22.05 -11.53
C LEU A 43 -5.45 -20.96 -11.40
N GLU A 44 -6.71 -21.36 -11.26
CA GLU A 44 -7.79 -20.43 -10.89
C GLU A 44 -7.72 -20.07 -9.41
N LEU A 45 -7.36 -21.01 -8.54
CA LEU A 45 -7.14 -20.77 -7.11
C LEU A 45 -5.65 -20.68 -6.81
N ILE A 46 -5.19 -19.59 -6.20
CA ILE A 46 -3.82 -19.41 -5.73
C ILE A 46 -3.82 -19.29 -4.22
N GLU A 47 -3.03 -20.13 -3.55
CA GLU A 47 -2.65 -19.94 -2.15
C GLU A 47 -1.34 -19.14 -2.06
N ILE A 48 -1.30 -18.15 -1.19
CA ILE A 48 -0.14 -17.28 -0.99
C ILE A 48 0.15 -17.15 0.50
N ASP A 49 1.41 -17.41 0.83
CA ASP A 49 1.97 -17.09 2.14
C ASP A 49 2.83 -15.82 2.05
N ILE A 50 2.54 -14.88 2.95
CA ILE A 50 3.31 -13.65 3.15
C ILE A 50 3.89 -13.71 4.55
N ASP A 51 5.04 -14.37 4.67
CA ASP A 51 5.75 -14.56 5.93
C ASP A 51 6.97 -13.64 6.08
N PRO A 52 7.32 -13.26 7.32
CA PRO A 52 8.59 -12.61 7.58
C PRO A 52 9.76 -13.51 7.17
N PRO A 53 10.88 -12.94 6.69
CA PRO A 53 12.06 -13.71 6.35
C PRO A 53 12.60 -14.44 7.60
N PRO A 54 13.17 -15.65 7.44
CA PRO A 54 13.75 -16.39 8.57
C PRO A 54 14.84 -15.57 9.26
N GLU A 55 14.88 -15.60 10.59
CA GLU A 55 15.70 -14.73 11.47
C GLU A 55 17.22 -14.71 11.17
N ASN A 56 17.73 -15.64 10.35
CA ASN A 56 19.14 -15.84 10.06
C ASN A 56 19.79 -14.81 9.11
N TYR A 57 19.08 -13.76 8.68
CA TYR A 57 19.65 -12.68 7.84
C TYR A 57 19.96 -11.37 8.58
N SER A 58 19.84 -11.35 9.91
CA SER A 58 20.42 -10.26 10.69
C SER A 58 21.93 -10.47 10.79
N SER A 59 22.67 -9.50 10.23
CA SER A 59 24.12 -9.46 10.21
C SER A 59 24.66 -9.64 11.63
N ASN A 60 25.45 -10.70 11.83
CA ASN A 60 26.34 -10.87 12.96
C ASN A 60 27.26 -9.65 13.05
N ASN A 61 26.94 -8.70 13.92
CA ASN A 61 27.89 -7.80 14.55
C ASN A 61 27.26 -7.22 15.81
N ASN A 62 27.20 -8.04 16.85
CA ASN A 62 27.28 -7.58 18.23
C ASN A 62 27.94 -8.68 19.07
N ASN A 63 29.27 -8.71 19.02
CA ASN A 63 30.09 -9.40 20.01
C ASN A 63 29.89 -8.74 21.38
N ASN A 64 28.86 -9.13 22.12
CA ASN A 64 28.79 -8.90 23.55
C ASN A 64 29.07 -10.20 24.28
N ASN A 65 30.36 -10.47 24.45
CA ASN A 65 30.88 -11.25 25.57
C ASN A 65 30.42 -10.58 26.88
N GLN A 66 29.33 -11.05 27.49
CA GLN A 66 29.11 -10.81 28.91
C GLN A 66 28.88 -12.12 29.65
N LYS A 67 29.99 -12.55 30.26
CA LYS A 67 30.10 -13.56 31.29
C LYS A 67 29.03 -13.34 32.38
N ARG A 68 28.30 -14.41 32.67
CA ARG A 68 27.48 -14.57 33.88
C ARG A 68 28.33 -14.30 35.12
N ASN A 69 28.01 -13.24 35.87
CA ASN A 69 28.40 -13.12 37.27
C ASN A 69 27.15 -12.87 38.13
N LYS A 70 27.01 -13.72 39.15
CA LYS A 70 25.94 -13.70 40.15
C LYS A 70 26.18 -12.59 41.17
N GLY A 71 25.10 -11.87 41.50
CA GLY A 71 24.85 -11.30 42.82
C GLY A 71 25.31 -9.86 43.06
N LYS A 72 24.33 -8.95 43.23
CA LYS A 72 24.05 -8.20 44.47
C LYS A 72 23.07 -7.05 44.18
N LYS A 73 22.13 -6.84 45.10
CA LYS A 73 21.15 -5.75 45.11
C LYS A 73 21.85 -4.39 45.26
N SER A 74 21.51 -3.43 44.42
CA SER A 74 21.61 -2.00 44.73
C SER A 74 20.52 -1.21 44.01
N LYS A 75 19.77 -0.42 44.79
CA LYS A 75 18.82 0.59 44.33
C LYS A 75 19.58 1.76 43.72
N SER A 76 19.22 2.19 42.52
CA SER A 76 19.59 3.52 42.00
C SER A 76 18.54 4.06 41.03
N VAL A 77 17.88 5.12 41.51
CA VAL A 77 17.46 6.36 40.83
C VAL A 77 16.96 6.24 39.38
N LYS A 78 15.66 6.52 39.21
CA LYS A 78 15.00 6.80 37.93
C LYS A 78 15.55 8.09 37.33
N THR A 79 16.32 7.97 36.26
CA THR A 79 16.50 9.04 35.27
C THR A 79 15.57 8.74 34.10
N ARG A 80 14.63 9.66 33.85
CA ARG A 80 13.78 9.68 32.65
C ARG A 80 14.65 10.14 31.48
N GLU A 81 14.98 9.24 30.56
CA GLU A 81 15.54 9.62 29.26
C GLU A 81 14.81 8.88 28.14
N ASN A 82 14.02 9.71 27.44
CA ASN A 82 13.77 9.79 26.00
C ASN A 82 13.42 8.51 25.20
N ASN A 83 12.18 8.55 24.72
CA ASN A 83 11.57 7.77 23.63
C ASN A 83 12.55 7.22 22.58
N ASN A 84 12.99 5.98 22.78
CA ASN A 84 13.40 5.12 21.68
C ASN A 84 12.15 4.70 20.92
N TYR A 85 11.85 5.37 19.79
CA TYR A 85 11.05 4.77 18.73
C TYR A 85 11.86 3.58 18.20
N GLN A 86 11.74 2.43 18.85
CA GLN A 86 12.30 1.19 18.36
C GLN A 86 11.68 0.90 16.99
N ASN A 87 12.52 0.82 15.96
CA ASN A 87 12.22 0.28 14.64
C ASN A 87 11.61 -1.12 14.78
N LYS A 88 10.30 -1.20 14.98
CA LYS A 88 9.63 -2.49 15.13
C LYS A 88 9.32 -3.01 13.73
N CYS A 89 10.12 -3.96 13.25
CA CYS A 89 9.75 -4.76 12.09
C CYS A 89 8.42 -5.48 12.39
N ILE A 90 7.55 -5.51 11.40
CA ILE A 90 6.26 -6.20 11.47
C ILE A 90 6.54 -7.67 11.23
N ASN A 91 6.18 -8.54 12.17
CA ASN A 91 6.47 -9.98 12.12
C ASN A 91 5.18 -10.82 11.95
N ASP A 92 4.11 -10.21 11.46
CA ASP A 92 2.87 -10.91 11.19
C ASP A 92 3.00 -11.77 9.94
N SER A 93 2.34 -12.93 9.94
CA SER A 93 2.23 -13.80 8.78
C SER A 93 0.80 -13.75 8.26
N TYR A 94 0.64 -13.91 6.94
CA TYR A 94 -0.67 -13.93 6.29
C TYR A 94 -0.77 -15.10 5.31
N HIS A 95 -1.93 -15.75 5.30
CA HIS A 95 -2.27 -16.83 4.38
C HIS A 95 -3.52 -16.46 3.58
N LEU A 96 -3.39 -16.40 2.25
CA LEU A 96 -4.44 -15.90 1.36
C LEU A 96 -4.78 -16.90 0.27
N SER A 97 -6.07 -17.20 0.14
CA SER A 97 -6.66 -18.01 -0.93
C SER A 97 -7.37 -17.13 -1.95
N ILE A 98 -6.77 -16.95 -3.12
CA ILE A 98 -7.20 -15.98 -4.14
C ILE A 98 -7.78 -16.69 -5.36
N ASN A 99 -9.04 -16.40 -5.68
CA ASN A 99 -9.66 -16.85 -6.94
C ASN A 99 -9.38 -15.84 -8.06
N GLN A 100 -8.63 -16.30 -9.06
CA GLN A 100 -8.39 -15.63 -10.33
C GLN A 100 -9.52 -15.90 -11.32
N SER A 101 -9.54 -15.13 -12.41
CA SER A 101 -10.51 -15.28 -13.48
C SER A 101 -9.82 -15.28 -14.85
N LEU A 102 -9.05 -16.34 -15.13
CA LEU A 102 -8.19 -16.48 -16.32
C LEU A 102 -8.97 -16.35 -17.64
N CYS A 103 -10.17 -16.93 -17.73
CA CYS A 103 -11.02 -16.85 -18.92
C CYS A 103 -11.49 -15.42 -19.24
N SER A 104 -11.58 -14.54 -18.22
CA SER A 104 -11.95 -13.13 -18.43
C SER A 104 -10.77 -12.28 -18.90
N LEU A 105 -9.53 -12.74 -18.74
CA LEU A 105 -8.34 -12.04 -19.25
C LEU A 105 -8.23 -12.14 -20.78
N ASN A 106 -8.67 -13.26 -21.36
CA ASN A 106 -8.55 -13.54 -22.79
C ASN A 106 -9.84 -13.27 -23.58
N SER A 107 -10.90 -12.81 -22.91
CA SER A 107 -12.19 -12.57 -23.55
C SER A 107 -12.19 -11.21 -24.25
N THR A 108 -12.21 -11.23 -25.58
CA THR A 108 -12.49 -10.05 -26.43
C THR A 108 -13.98 -9.69 -26.45
N GLN A 109 -14.83 -10.47 -25.77
CA GLN A 109 -16.30 -10.36 -25.82
C GLN A 109 -16.86 -9.27 -24.89
N ASN A 110 -16.09 -8.87 -23.89
CA ASN A 110 -16.43 -7.75 -23.02
C ASN A 110 -15.54 -6.59 -23.45
N ASN A 111 -16.10 -5.45 -23.86
CA ASN A 111 -15.36 -4.22 -24.16
C ASN A 111 -14.62 -3.63 -22.91
N ASN A 112 -14.33 -4.46 -21.90
CA ASN A 112 -13.62 -4.08 -20.68
C ASN A 112 -12.17 -4.56 -20.80
N SER A 113 -11.28 -3.62 -21.05
CA SER A 113 -9.81 -3.78 -21.19
C SER A 113 -9.09 -3.94 -19.84
N THR A 114 -9.76 -4.49 -18.81
CA THR A 114 -9.15 -4.64 -17.48
C THR A 114 -8.34 -5.94 -17.39
N THR A 115 -7.10 -5.79 -16.91
CA THR A 115 -6.22 -6.91 -16.61
C THR A 115 -6.30 -7.33 -15.13
N GLY A 116 -7.18 -6.69 -14.35
CA GLY A 116 -7.36 -6.91 -12.91
C GLY A 116 -7.99 -8.26 -12.54
N PHE A 117 -8.14 -9.20 -13.48
CA PHE A 117 -8.71 -10.54 -13.24
C PHE A 117 -7.70 -11.57 -12.71
N VAL A 118 -6.43 -11.21 -12.64
CA VAL A 118 -5.35 -12.10 -12.19
C VAL A 118 -4.58 -11.45 -11.05
N LEU A 119 -3.82 -12.28 -10.36
CA LEU A 119 -2.90 -11.82 -9.34
C LEU A 119 -1.57 -11.41 -9.97
N TRP A 120 -1.23 -10.14 -9.83
CA TRP A 120 0.07 -9.60 -10.19
C TRP A 120 1.08 -9.79 -9.04
N GLN A 121 2.35 -10.04 -9.40
CA GLN A 121 3.47 -10.20 -8.45
C GLN A 121 3.76 -8.91 -7.66
N SER A 122 3.31 -7.76 -8.17
CA SER A 122 3.48 -6.44 -7.56
C SER A 122 2.94 -6.35 -6.14
N SER A 123 1.68 -6.73 -5.91
CA SER A 123 1.03 -6.58 -4.61
C SER A 123 1.68 -7.45 -3.52
N PRO A 124 1.94 -8.77 -3.73
CA PRO A 124 2.69 -9.55 -2.75
C PRO A 124 4.11 -9.05 -2.49
N LEU A 125 4.83 -8.61 -3.53
CA LEU A 125 6.19 -8.09 -3.37
C LEU A 125 6.20 -6.77 -2.61
N PHE A 126 5.23 -5.88 -2.90
CA PHE A 126 5.05 -4.61 -2.19
C PHE A 126 4.79 -4.85 -0.71
N ILE A 127 3.90 -5.78 -0.35
CA ILE A 127 3.66 -6.11 1.07
C ILE A 127 4.92 -6.67 1.73
N LYS A 128 5.65 -7.59 1.07
CA LYS A 128 6.90 -8.14 1.61
C LYS A 128 7.97 -7.07 1.80
N TRP A 129 8.09 -6.14 0.87
CA TRP A 129 8.96 -4.98 0.99
C TRP A 129 8.53 -4.10 2.18
N LEU A 130 7.27 -3.68 2.18
CA LEU A 130 6.73 -2.75 3.17
C LEU A 130 6.77 -3.31 4.58
N LEU A 131 6.40 -4.57 4.82
CA LEU A 131 6.31 -5.13 6.17
C LEU A 131 7.66 -5.60 6.71
N TYR A 132 8.50 -6.20 5.86
CA TYR A 132 9.64 -6.98 6.32
C TYR A 132 11.01 -6.35 6.03
N GLN A 133 11.12 -5.43 5.06
CA GLN A 133 12.41 -4.82 4.75
C GLN A 133 12.69 -3.66 5.71
N GLU A 134 13.89 -3.63 6.29
CA GLU A 134 14.30 -2.53 7.16
C GLU A 134 14.32 -1.20 6.41
N SER A 135 14.75 -1.22 5.13
CA SER A 135 14.76 -0.06 4.24
C SER A 135 13.39 0.64 4.16
N ALA A 136 12.29 -0.12 4.18
CA ALA A 136 10.93 0.42 4.14
C ALA A 136 10.42 1.01 5.48
N SER A 137 11.25 1.16 6.51
CA SER A 137 10.83 1.66 7.83
C SER A 137 10.19 3.04 7.77
N SER A 138 10.74 3.94 6.94
CA SER A 138 10.22 5.30 6.74
C SER A 138 8.83 5.29 6.11
N PHE A 139 8.50 4.27 5.33
CA PHE A 139 7.18 4.09 4.71
C PHE A 139 6.18 3.46 5.68
N ARG A 140 6.61 2.54 6.55
CA ARG A 140 5.73 2.01 7.61
C ARG A 140 5.31 3.09 8.61
N ASN A 141 6.30 3.80 9.15
CA ASN A 141 6.13 4.67 10.31
C ASN A 141 6.00 6.15 9.95
N GLY A 142 6.17 6.49 8.68
CA GLY A 142 6.29 7.87 8.23
C GLY A 142 7.67 8.44 8.51
N HIS A 143 8.03 9.47 7.76
CA HIS A 143 9.29 10.19 7.95
C HIS A 143 9.11 11.63 7.53
N THR A 144 9.73 12.56 8.25
CA THR A 144 9.84 13.95 7.81
C THR A 144 11.30 14.33 7.92
N SER A 145 11.93 14.57 6.77
CA SER A 145 13.31 15.00 6.70
C SER A 145 13.40 16.44 7.24
N SER A 146 14.35 16.66 8.15
CA SER A 146 14.63 17.99 8.70
C SER A 146 15.17 18.95 7.64
N ASP A 147 15.89 18.40 6.65
CA ASP A 147 16.73 19.15 5.74
C ASP A 147 16.12 19.32 4.34
N SER A 148 15.33 18.33 3.86
CA SER A 148 14.82 18.31 2.48
C SER A 148 13.34 18.67 2.33
N LYS A 149 12.62 19.02 3.43
CA LYS A 149 11.14 19.16 3.49
C LYS A 149 10.35 17.91 3.04
N ASP A 150 11.02 16.84 2.62
CA ASP A 150 10.37 15.61 2.21
C ASP A 150 9.60 15.00 3.37
N THR A 151 8.34 14.68 3.10
CA THR A 151 7.48 13.97 4.04
C THR A 151 7.02 12.67 3.39
N ILE A 152 7.29 11.55 4.05
CA ILE A 152 6.73 10.26 3.70
C ILE A 152 5.58 10.02 4.67
N LEU A 153 4.37 9.85 4.13
CA LEU A 153 3.23 9.48 4.95
C LEU A 153 3.33 8.00 5.39
N PRO A 154 2.95 7.69 6.64
CA PRO A 154 2.96 6.31 7.12
C PRO A 154 1.89 5.47 6.41
N LEU A 155 2.29 4.36 5.79
CA LEU A 155 1.40 3.35 5.21
C LEU A 155 0.79 2.43 6.27
N CYS A 156 1.39 2.35 7.46
CA CYS A 156 0.98 1.45 8.53
C CYS A 156 0.64 2.22 9.81
N ASP A 157 -0.25 3.22 9.72
CA ASP A 157 -0.68 4.05 10.84
C ASP A 157 -2.18 4.36 10.84
N GLU A 158 -2.73 4.60 12.04
CA GLU A 158 -4.15 4.91 12.25
C GLU A 158 -4.58 6.27 11.72
N SER A 159 -3.63 7.20 11.61
CA SER A 159 -3.88 8.50 10.99
C SER A 159 -3.92 8.43 9.47
N THR A 160 -3.72 7.28 8.83
CA THR A 160 -3.74 7.17 7.37
C THR A 160 -5.05 6.56 6.86
N ILE A 161 -5.64 7.22 5.86
CA ILE A 161 -6.72 6.69 5.04
C ILE A 161 -6.09 6.19 3.73
N LEU A 162 -6.28 4.92 3.41
CA LEU A 162 -5.78 4.34 2.16
C LEU A 162 -6.88 4.34 1.11
N LEU A 163 -6.59 4.91 -0.05
CA LEU A 163 -7.42 4.84 -1.25
C LEU A 163 -6.64 4.08 -2.33
N GLU A 164 -7.03 2.85 -2.61
CA GLU A 164 -6.40 2.05 -3.65
C GLU A 164 -7.10 2.27 -5.00
N LEU A 165 -6.31 2.64 -6.01
CA LEU A 165 -6.72 2.74 -7.40
C LEU A 165 -6.28 1.47 -8.14
N GLY A 166 -7.22 0.76 -8.76
CA GLY A 166 -6.89 -0.38 -9.62
C GLY A 166 -6.50 -1.62 -8.81
N CYS A 167 -7.29 -1.91 -7.77
CA CYS A 167 -7.02 -3.01 -6.83
C CYS A 167 -7.13 -4.43 -7.44
N GLY A 168 -7.71 -4.56 -8.63
CA GLY A 168 -8.00 -5.83 -9.27
C GLY A 168 -8.97 -6.68 -8.44
N ILE A 169 -9.00 -7.99 -8.69
CA ILE A 169 -9.83 -8.92 -7.91
C ILE A 169 -9.08 -9.54 -6.72
N SER A 170 -7.77 -9.33 -6.60
CA SER A 170 -6.93 -10.10 -5.66
C SER A 170 -7.23 -9.81 -4.19
N GLY A 171 -7.56 -8.56 -3.84
CA GLY A 171 -7.88 -8.17 -2.46
C GLY A 171 -6.70 -8.21 -1.47
N ILE A 172 -5.47 -8.45 -1.92
CA ILE A 172 -4.30 -8.63 -1.02
C ILE A 172 -4.02 -7.36 -0.20
N LEU A 173 -3.88 -6.20 -0.85
CA LEU A 173 -3.59 -4.95 -0.15
C LEU A 173 -4.74 -4.54 0.79
N PRO A 174 -6.02 -4.59 0.36
CA PRO A 174 -7.13 -4.31 1.26
C PRO A 174 -7.15 -5.18 2.51
N ILE A 175 -6.90 -6.48 2.39
CA ILE A 175 -6.88 -7.39 3.54
C ILE A 175 -5.71 -7.06 4.48
N ILE A 176 -4.49 -7.02 3.95
CA ILE A 176 -3.31 -6.93 4.81
C ILE A 176 -3.19 -5.55 5.43
N LEU A 177 -3.34 -4.47 4.64
CA LEU A 177 -3.13 -3.11 5.13
C LEU A 177 -4.27 -2.65 6.05
N SER A 178 -5.48 -3.23 5.94
CA SER A 178 -6.57 -2.99 6.89
C SER A 178 -6.22 -3.39 8.33
N ASN A 179 -5.18 -4.18 8.57
CA ASN A 179 -4.70 -4.44 9.93
C ASN A 179 -4.03 -3.21 10.58
N TYR A 180 -3.61 -2.22 9.79
CA TYR A 180 -2.77 -1.11 10.26
C TYR A 180 -3.48 0.24 10.22
N VAL A 181 -4.43 0.43 9.31
CA VAL A 181 -5.10 1.72 9.09
C VAL A 181 -6.52 1.74 9.67
N CYS A 182 -7.09 2.93 9.86
CA CYS A 182 -8.49 3.06 10.29
C CYS A 182 -9.47 2.96 9.12
N THR A 183 -9.02 3.19 7.89
CA THR A 183 -9.88 3.20 6.71
C THR A 183 -9.12 2.78 5.48
N TYR A 184 -9.68 1.80 4.77
CA TYR A 184 -9.19 1.32 3.49
C TYR A 184 -10.33 1.37 2.48
N ILE A 185 -10.07 1.99 1.32
CA ILE A 185 -11.04 2.13 0.24
C ILE A 185 -10.44 1.49 -1.00
N ALA A 186 -10.96 0.33 -1.41
CA ALA A 186 -10.53 -0.37 -2.61
C ALA A 186 -11.39 0.07 -3.81
N THR A 187 -10.76 0.48 -4.90
CA THR A 187 -11.46 0.93 -6.10
C THR A 187 -10.98 0.25 -7.37
N ASP A 188 -11.93 -0.02 -8.26
CA ASP A 188 -11.69 -0.53 -9.61
C ASP A 188 -12.95 -0.35 -10.46
N GLN A 189 -12.91 -0.83 -11.71
CA GLN A 189 -14.07 -0.89 -12.59
C GLN A 189 -15.19 -1.74 -11.99
N ASN A 190 -16.43 -1.27 -12.12
CA ASN A 190 -17.62 -1.92 -11.53
C ASN A 190 -17.75 -3.41 -11.88
N SER A 191 -17.31 -3.80 -13.07
CA SER A 191 -17.42 -5.18 -13.59
C SER A 191 -16.65 -6.22 -12.77
N ILE A 192 -15.59 -5.83 -12.06
CA ILE A 192 -14.72 -6.76 -11.33
C ILE A 192 -15.00 -6.78 -9.82
N LEU A 193 -15.72 -5.79 -9.30
CA LEU A 193 -15.90 -5.60 -7.86
C LEU A 193 -16.59 -6.79 -7.18
N ASN A 194 -17.52 -7.48 -7.87
CA ASN A 194 -18.16 -8.67 -7.30
C ASN A 194 -17.15 -9.81 -7.04
N LYS A 195 -16.12 -9.95 -7.88
CA LYS A 195 -15.06 -10.95 -7.70
C LYS A 195 -14.10 -10.51 -6.59
N LEU A 196 -13.72 -9.23 -6.57
CA LEU A 196 -12.94 -8.64 -5.47
C LEU A 196 -13.62 -8.86 -4.11
N LYS A 197 -14.92 -8.55 -4.00
CA LYS A 197 -15.71 -8.75 -2.76
C LYS A 197 -15.65 -10.20 -2.27
N LYS A 198 -15.75 -11.17 -3.18
CA LYS A 198 -15.67 -12.59 -2.84
C LYS A 198 -14.29 -12.97 -2.28
N ASN A 199 -13.21 -12.51 -2.93
CA ASN A 199 -11.85 -12.76 -2.45
C ASN A 199 -11.55 -12.07 -1.12
N ILE A 200 -12.08 -10.87 -0.88
CA ILE A 200 -11.96 -10.20 0.42
C ILE A 200 -12.71 -10.98 1.50
N LEU A 201 -13.97 -11.38 1.24
CA LEU A 201 -14.78 -12.13 2.21
C LEU A 201 -14.18 -13.50 2.55
N SER A 202 -13.62 -14.22 1.58
CA SER A 202 -12.99 -15.53 1.83
C SER A 202 -11.75 -15.44 2.72
N ASN A 203 -11.11 -14.27 2.80
CA ASN A 203 -9.87 -14.05 3.52
C ASN A 203 -10.03 -13.01 4.65
N ILE A 204 -11.27 -12.69 5.05
CA ILE A 204 -11.53 -11.62 6.00
C ILE A 204 -10.90 -11.87 7.38
N ASN A 205 -10.71 -13.14 7.73
CA ASN A 205 -10.11 -13.56 9.00
C ASN A 205 -8.62 -13.19 9.12
N GLU A 206 -7.95 -12.90 7.99
CA GLU A 206 -6.58 -12.39 7.96
C GLU A 206 -6.50 -10.92 8.43
N ILE A 207 -7.65 -10.24 8.57
CA ILE A 207 -7.76 -8.98 9.28
C ILE A 207 -7.92 -9.27 10.77
N ASN A 208 -6.84 -9.71 11.41
CA ASN A 208 -6.86 -10.22 12.77
C ASN A 208 -6.53 -9.18 13.85
N LYS A 209 -5.98 -8.01 13.49
CA LYS A 209 -5.65 -6.93 14.44
C LYS A 209 -6.80 -5.97 14.71
N ARG A 210 -7.79 -5.94 13.82
CA ARG A 210 -8.89 -4.99 13.85
C ARG A 210 -10.23 -5.65 13.62
N GLU A 211 -11.27 -5.01 14.12
CA GLU A 211 -12.65 -5.36 13.80
C GLU A 211 -13.07 -4.67 12.50
N VAL A 212 -13.55 -5.44 11.53
CA VAL A 212 -13.90 -4.90 10.20
C VAL A 212 -15.33 -4.40 10.18
N ILE A 213 -15.52 -3.20 9.67
CA ILE A 213 -16.83 -2.63 9.35
C ILE A 213 -16.86 -2.32 7.86
N SER A 214 -17.90 -2.79 7.17
CA SER A 214 -18.03 -2.60 5.73
C SER A 214 -19.49 -2.65 5.29
N LYS A 215 -20.01 -1.51 4.81
CA LYS A 215 -21.34 -1.46 4.20
C LYS A 215 -21.37 -2.23 2.89
N THR A 216 -20.30 -2.11 2.10
CA THR A 216 -20.22 -2.69 0.75
C THR A 216 -20.03 -4.21 0.74
N LEU A 217 -19.57 -4.79 1.86
CA LEU A 217 -19.50 -6.23 2.13
C LEU A 217 -20.64 -6.76 3.01
N GLY A 218 -21.52 -5.90 3.53
CA GLY A 218 -22.60 -6.29 4.43
C GLY A 218 -22.14 -6.69 5.85
N ILE A 219 -20.97 -6.21 6.27
CA ILE A 219 -20.40 -6.43 7.60
C ILE A 219 -20.76 -5.22 8.47
N THR A 220 -21.78 -5.39 9.31
CA THR A 220 -22.23 -4.39 10.27
C THR A 220 -22.06 -4.93 11.68
N LYS A 221 -21.81 -4.04 12.65
CA LYS A 221 -21.89 -4.40 14.07
C LYS A 221 -23.27 -5.00 14.37
N SER A 222 -23.29 -6.18 14.96
CA SER A 222 -24.53 -6.76 15.45
C SER A 222 -24.99 -5.95 16.67
N GLN A 223 -26.27 -5.57 16.72
CA GLN A 223 -26.84 -4.85 17.88
C GLN A 223 -26.77 -5.70 19.17
N ASP A 224 -26.70 -7.03 19.02
CA ASP A 224 -26.59 -7.98 20.13
C ASP A 224 -25.20 -7.93 20.80
N GLU A 225 -24.12 -7.66 20.04
CA GLU A 225 -22.77 -7.50 20.59
C GLU A 225 -22.59 -6.17 21.33
N GLU A 226 -23.30 -5.10 20.96
CA GLU A 226 -23.33 -3.86 21.73
C GLU A 226 -23.97 -4.07 23.12
N PHE A 227 -25.02 -4.90 23.21
CA PHE A 227 -25.72 -5.17 24.47
C PHE A 227 -24.97 -6.16 25.39
N GLU A 228 -24.29 -7.16 24.82
CA GLU A 228 -23.42 -8.12 25.55
C GLU A 228 -22.12 -7.45 26.04
N ASN A 229 -21.44 -6.64 25.21
CA ASN A 229 -20.25 -5.89 25.63
C ASN A 229 -20.58 -4.89 26.75
N TYR A 230 -21.77 -4.26 26.73
CA TYR A 230 -22.20 -3.37 27.81
C TYR A 230 -22.37 -4.10 29.15
N LYS A 231 -22.78 -5.37 29.15
CA LYS A 231 -22.92 -6.20 30.37
C LYS A 231 -21.59 -6.80 30.85
N GLN A 232 -20.64 -7.12 29.96
CA GLN A 232 -19.32 -7.64 30.33
C GLN A 232 -18.29 -6.55 30.70
N SER A 233 -18.53 -5.28 30.33
CA SER A 233 -17.61 -4.14 30.61
C SER A 233 -17.35 -3.83 32.09
N LYS A 234 -18.03 -4.48 33.04
CA LYS A 234 -17.83 -4.24 34.47
C LYS A 234 -16.75 -5.10 35.12
N ASN A 235 -16.27 -6.18 34.50
CA ASN A 235 -15.39 -7.12 35.21
C ASN A 235 -14.11 -7.59 34.54
N ASP A 236 -13.82 -7.30 33.26
CA ASP A 236 -12.55 -7.72 32.66
C ASP A 236 -11.92 -6.66 31.75
N ASN A 237 -10.60 -6.47 31.88
CA ASN A 237 -9.73 -5.69 31.00
C ASN A 237 -9.63 -6.35 29.60
N HIS A 238 -10.76 -6.61 28.95
CA HIS A 238 -10.77 -7.10 27.58
C HIS A 238 -10.37 -5.95 26.65
N ASN A 239 -9.18 -6.10 26.07
CA ASN A 239 -8.58 -5.23 25.08
C ASN A 239 -9.47 -5.26 23.82
N THR A 240 -10.42 -4.32 23.70
CA THR A 240 -11.28 -4.22 22.52
C THR A 240 -10.42 -3.96 21.29
N LYS A 241 -10.58 -4.79 20.25
CA LYS A 241 -9.86 -4.59 18.99
C LYS A 241 -10.30 -3.24 18.40
N LYS A 242 -9.35 -2.48 17.86
CA LYS A 242 -9.68 -1.24 17.15
C LYS A 242 -10.41 -1.55 15.87
N GLU A 243 -11.25 -0.64 15.41
CA GLU A 243 -12.02 -0.83 14.18
C GLU A 243 -11.22 -0.42 12.92
N VAL A 244 -11.60 -1.01 11.79
CA VAL A 244 -11.24 -0.57 10.44
C VAL A 244 -12.48 -0.50 9.55
N VAL A 245 -12.61 0.62 8.84
CA VAL A 245 -13.63 0.79 7.79
C VAL A 245 -13.03 0.32 6.46
N LEU A 246 -13.47 -0.83 5.96
CA LEU A 246 -13.02 -1.40 4.68
C LEU A 246 -14.16 -1.28 3.66
N GLU A 247 -14.01 -0.42 2.66
CA GLU A 247 -15.07 -0.16 1.69
C GLU A 247 -14.61 -0.36 0.25
N ILE A 248 -15.53 -0.76 -0.62
CA ILE A 248 -15.28 -1.08 -2.02
C ILE A 248 -16.18 -0.22 -2.90
N CYS A 249 -15.58 0.57 -3.78
CA CYS A 249 -16.30 1.57 -4.58
C CYS A 249 -15.90 1.47 -6.07
N PRO A 250 -16.85 1.62 -7.02
CA PRO A 250 -16.52 1.71 -8.44
C PRO A 250 -15.84 3.03 -8.76
N LEU A 251 -14.68 2.96 -9.40
CA LEU A 251 -13.97 4.08 -9.98
C LEU A 251 -13.28 3.61 -11.27
N ASP A 252 -13.78 4.12 -12.40
CA ASP A 252 -13.23 3.86 -13.72
C ASP A 252 -12.57 5.15 -14.21
N TRP A 253 -11.26 5.13 -14.41
CA TRP A 253 -10.48 6.34 -14.71
C TRP A 253 -10.78 6.90 -16.10
N GLU A 254 -11.23 6.05 -17.03
CA GLU A 254 -11.57 6.45 -18.40
C GLU A 254 -12.77 7.40 -18.44
N HIS A 255 -13.53 7.45 -17.35
CA HIS A 255 -14.71 8.28 -17.20
C HIS A 255 -14.56 9.24 -16.01
N PRO A 256 -15.17 10.43 -16.07
CA PRO A 256 -15.23 11.30 -14.90
C PRO A 256 -15.87 10.58 -13.70
N MET A 257 -15.35 10.85 -12.50
CA MET A 257 -15.87 10.28 -11.27
C MET A 257 -17.37 10.54 -11.14
N SER A 258 -18.17 9.47 -11.00
CA SER A 258 -19.61 9.61 -10.89
C SER A 258 -19.99 10.38 -9.61
N PRO A 259 -21.09 11.17 -9.60
CA PRO A 259 -21.52 11.89 -8.40
C PRO A 259 -21.74 10.97 -7.17
N ALA A 260 -22.16 9.72 -7.41
CA ALA A 260 -22.35 8.73 -6.34
C ALA A 260 -21.01 8.27 -5.75
N THR A 261 -20.03 7.96 -6.60
CA THR A 261 -18.65 7.64 -6.19
C THR A 261 -18.04 8.82 -5.45
N ASP A 262 -18.21 10.04 -5.97
CA ASP A 262 -17.68 11.26 -5.39
C ASP A 262 -18.21 11.52 -3.97
N LEU A 263 -19.53 11.40 -3.80
CA LEU A 263 -20.20 11.53 -2.51
C LEU A 263 -19.75 10.44 -1.53
N PHE A 264 -19.59 9.20 -2.00
CA PHE A 264 -19.15 8.08 -1.19
C PHE A 264 -17.72 8.30 -0.67
N LEU A 265 -16.78 8.66 -1.55
CA LEU A 265 -15.39 8.96 -1.18
C LEU A 265 -15.33 10.14 -0.22
N ASN A 266 -16.06 11.22 -0.49
CA ASN A 266 -16.14 12.38 0.41
C ASN A 266 -16.55 11.94 1.82
N THR A 267 -17.64 11.19 1.93
CA THR A 267 -18.18 10.75 3.22
C THR A 267 -17.15 9.95 4.03
N LEU A 268 -16.35 9.12 3.35
CA LEU A 268 -15.34 8.30 4.02
C LEU A 268 -14.07 9.08 4.36
N ILE A 269 -13.64 10.00 3.51
CA ILE A 269 -12.37 10.73 3.63
C ILE A 269 -12.52 11.93 4.59
N THR A 270 -13.60 12.72 4.46
CA THR A 270 -13.77 13.98 5.21
C THR A 270 -14.62 13.84 6.47
N SER A 271 -14.85 12.62 6.94
CA SER A 271 -15.59 12.37 8.17
C SER A 271 -15.02 13.19 9.34
N PRO A 272 -15.85 13.88 10.15
CA PRO A 272 -15.36 14.69 11.28
C PRO A 272 -14.50 13.92 12.29
N LEU A 273 -14.69 12.60 12.40
CA LEU A 273 -13.87 11.74 13.25
C LEU A 273 -12.42 11.56 12.74
N LYS A 274 -12.12 12.01 11.51
CA LYS A 274 -10.85 11.82 10.80
C LYS A 274 -10.15 13.14 10.47
N GLN A 275 -10.47 14.22 11.20
CA GLN A 275 -9.96 15.57 10.93
C GLN A 275 -8.43 15.73 11.00
N ASN A 276 -7.67 14.75 11.49
CA ASN A 276 -6.21 14.80 11.50
C ASN A 276 -5.58 13.70 10.64
N ASN A 277 -6.39 12.99 9.85
CA ASN A 277 -5.90 11.89 9.06
C ASN A 277 -5.25 12.41 7.78
N ASN A 278 -4.26 11.69 7.27
CA ASN A 278 -3.70 11.87 5.96
C ASN A 278 -4.39 10.94 4.95
N LEU A 279 -4.42 11.33 3.69
CA LEU A 279 -4.91 10.51 2.59
C LEU A 279 -3.73 10.02 1.77
N LEU A 280 -3.57 8.70 1.68
CA LEU A 280 -2.55 8.10 0.83
C LEU A 280 -3.23 7.26 -0.25
N ILE A 281 -2.97 7.64 -1.50
CA ILE A 281 -3.46 6.93 -2.69
C ILE A 281 -2.45 5.83 -3.00
N LEU A 282 -2.90 4.57 -3.14
CA LEU A 282 -2.07 3.44 -3.54
C LEU A 282 -2.45 2.98 -4.94
N ALA A 283 -1.47 2.72 -5.80
CA ALA A 283 -1.71 2.12 -7.09
C ALA A 283 -0.58 1.13 -7.42
N MET A 284 -0.90 -0.16 -7.48
CA MET A 284 0.08 -1.21 -7.76
C MET A 284 -0.14 -1.81 -9.15
N ASP A 285 0.86 -1.67 -10.01
CA ASP A 285 0.94 -2.26 -11.34
C ASP A 285 -0.18 -1.84 -12.30
N VAL A 286 -0.61 -0.58 -12.17
CA VAL A 286 -1.65 0.04 -12.99
C VAL A 286 -1.11 0.70 -14.27
N ILE A 287 0.21 0.90 -14.34
CA ILE A 287 0.91 1.50 -15.48
C ILE A 287 1.48 0.40 -16.36
N TYR A 288 0.66 -0.09 -17.30
CA TYR A 288 1.04 -1.15 -18.23
C TYR A 288 0.65 -0.87 -19.69
N ASN A 289 -0.09 0.22 -19.92
CA ASN A 289 -0.58 0.65 -21.23
C ASN A 289 -0.62 2.17 -21.29
N THR A 290 -0.10 2.75 -22.37
CA THR A 290 -0.04 4.21 -22.58
C THR A 290 -1.41 4.86 -22.65
N TYR A 291 -2.43 4.13 -23.11
CA TYR A 291 -3.81 4.61 -23.18
C TYR A 291 -4.38 5.02 -21.81
N LEU A 292 -4.05 4.28 -20.74
CA LEU A 292 -4.58 4.51 -19.40
C LEU A 292 -3.79 5.53 -18.58
N ILE A 293 -2.59 5.92 -19.04
CA ILE A 293 -1.72 6.88 -18.32
C ILE A 293 -2.46 8.20 -18.07
N GLU A 294 -3.04 8.78 -19.12
CA GLU A 294 -3.70 10.08 -19.00
C GLU A 294 -4.98 10.04 -18.14
N PRO A 295 -5.91 9.09 -18.34
CA PRO A 295 -7.05 8.89 -17.44
C PRO A 295 -6.64 8.70 -15.96
N PHE A 296 -5.60 7.90 -15.71
CA PHE A 296 -5.08 7.66 -14.36
C PHE A 296 -4.54 8.93 -13.70
N LEU A 297 -3.65 9.66 -14.38
CA LEU A 297 -3.09 10.91 -13.87
C LEU A 297 -4.16 11.98 -13.65
N SER A 298 -5.13 12.09 -14.56
CA SER A 298 -6.28 13.01 -14.40
C SER A 298 -7.14 12.67 -13.18
N THR A 299 -7.28 11.37 -12.86
CA THR A 299 -7.98 10.93 -11.65
C THR A 299 -7.21 11.35 -10.39
N ILE A 300 -5.89 11.16 -10.37
CA ILE A 300 -5.03 11.60 -9.27
C ILE A 300 -5.11 13.12 -9.10
N ASP A 301 -4.99 13.89 -10.19
CA ASP A 301 -5.09 15.36 -10.18
C ASP A 301 -6.43 15.81 -9.59
N THR A 302 -7.54 15.21 -10.02
CA THR A 302 -8.88 15.48 -9.47
C THR A 302 -8.94 15.24 -7.97
N ILE A 303 -8.33 14.15 -7.48
CA ILE A 303 -8.28 13.83 -6.05
C ILE A 303 -7.41 14.86 -5.30
N PHE A 304 -6.23 15.21 -5.80
CA PHE A 304 -5.37 16.23 -5.20
C PHE A 304 -6.04 17.61 -5.16
N GLN A 305 -6.60 18.10 -6.27
CA GLN A 305 -7.29 19.39 -6.31
C GLN A 305 -8.43 19.50 -5.29
N LYS A 306 -9.04 18.36 -4.96
CA LYS A 306 -10.12 18.28 -4.00
C LYS A 306 -9.63 18.23 -2.56
N TYR A 307 -8.73 17.29 -2.23
CA TYR A 307 -8.34 16.99 -0.85
C TYR A 307 -7.06 17.71 -0.39
N SER A 308 -6.28 18.33 -1.27
CA SER A 308 -5.09 19.11 -0.86
C SER A 308 -5.46 20.52 -0.33
N LYS A 309 -6.72 20.94 -0.48
CA LYS A 309 -7.23 22.21 0.06
C LYS A 309 -7.43 22.08 1.56
N LYS A 310 -6.56 22.70 2.37
CA LYS A 310 -6.59 22.67 3.85
C LYS A 310 -7.94 23.00 4.49
N ASN A 311 -8.73 23.88 3.86
CA ASN A 311 -10.07 24.24 4.35
C ASN A 311 -11.10 23.11 4.17
N PHE A 312 -10.85 22.20 3.23
CA PHE A 312 -11.71 21.06 2.93
C PHE A 312 -11.22 19.78 3.61
N PHE A 313 -9.91 19.54 3.56
CA PHE A 313 -9.25 18.43 4.23
C PHE A 313 -7.91 18.91 4.80
N PRO A 314 -7.74 18.92 6.13
CA PRO A 314 -6.56 19.49 6.79
C PRO A 314 -5.33 18.58 6.74
N GLY A 315 -5.51 17.29 6.44
CA GLY A 315 -4.42 16.33 6.31
C GLY A 315 -3.60 16.49 5.03
N LYS A 316 -2.47 15.80 4.97
CA LYS A 316 -1.66 15.72 3.75
C LYS A 316 -2.24 14.68 2.80
N VAL A 317 -2.06 14.90 1.50
CA VAL A 317 -2.42 13.96 0.44
C VAL A 317 -1.16 13.59 -0.32
N GLN A 318 -0.91 12.29 -0.49
CA GLN A 318 0.22 11.76 -1.24
C GLN A 318 -0.26 10.58 -2.09
N CYS A 319 0.39 10.31 -3.21
CA CYS A 319 0.14 9.12 -4.01
C CYS A 319 1.41 8.27 -4.08
N PHE A 320 1.25 6.96 -3.90
CA PHE A 320 2.31 5.97 -4.00
C PHE A 320 1.95 5.04 -5.17
N VAL A 321 2.81 5.02 -6.18
CA VAL A 321 2.64 4.20 -7.38
C VAL A 321 3.77 3.19 -7.45
N GLY A 322 3.41 1.91 -7.51
CA GLY A 322 4.38 0.84 -7.75
C GLY A 322 4.20 0.25 -9.13
N ILE A 323 5.28 0.15 -9.91
CA ILE A 323 5.24 -0.31 -11.30
C ILE A 323 6.18 -1.50 -11.45
N GLN A 324 5.76 -2.52 -12.18
CA GLN A 324 6.67 -3.52 -12.73
C GLN A 324 7.28 -3.01 -14.03
N LEU A 325 8.61 -2.92 -14.08
CA LEU A 325 9.38 -2.54 -15.26
C LEU A 325 9.22 -3.62 -16.35
N ARG A 326 8.44 -3.31 -17.38
CA ARG A 326 8.21 -4.17 -18.56
C ARG A 326 8.70 -3.50 -19.83
N THR A 327 8.14 -2.33 -20.12
CA THR A 327 8.41 -1.57 -21.34
C THR A 327 8.87 -0.18 -20.95
N GLN A 328 10.07 0.19 -21.39
CA GLN A 328 10.71 1.46 -21.03
C GLN A 328 9.83 2.65 -21.41
N ASP A 329 9.37 2.68 -22.66
CA ASP A 329 8.55 3.77 -23.22
C ASP A 329 7.27 4.04 -22.42
N VAL A 330 6.65 3.00 -21.82
CA VAL A 330 5.43 3.16 -21.03
C VAL A 330 5.72 3.86 -19.70
N VAL A 331 6.83 3.50 -19.04
CA VAL A 331 7.26 4.13 -17.79
C VAL A 331 7.72 5.57 -18.06
N GLU A 332 8.43 5.78 -19.16
CA GLU A 332 8.88 7.09 -19.62
C GLU A 332 7.70 8.03 -19.89
N GLU A 333 6.73 7.60 -20.71
CA GLU A 333 5.55 8.40 -21.01
C GLU A 333 4.76 8.74 -19.74
N PHE A 334 4.68 7.81 -18.79
CA PHE A 334 4.02 8.04 -17.50
C PHE A 334 4.71 9.14 -16.70
N LEU A 335 6.03 9.04 -16.51
CA LEU A 335 6.80 10.01 -15.73
C LEU A 335 6.80 11.39 -16.39
N ILE A 336 7.00 11.45 -17.72
CA ILE A 336 6.98 12.71 -18.47
C ILE A 336 5.60 13.38 -18.35
N LYS A 337 4.50 12.64 -18.54
CA LYS A 337 3.14 13.21 -18.39
C LYS A 337 2.85 13.65 -16.97
N ALA A 338 3.29 12.89 -15.96
CA ALA A 338 3.10 13.26 -14.56
C ALA A 338 3.78 14.59 -14.22
N VAL A 339 5.02 14.78 -14.68
CA VAL A 339 5.84 15.96 -14.35
C VAL A 339 5.49 17.15 -15.24
N GLU A 340 5.42 17.00 -16.56
CA GLU A 340 5.28 18.15 -17.47
C GLU A 340 3.83 18.60 -17.62
N LYS A 341 2.91 17.64 -17.76
CA LYS A 341 1.51 17.95 -18.05
C LYS A 341 0.69 18.17 -16.78
N HIS A 342 0.84 17.28 -15.80
CA HIS A 342 0.10 17.36 -14.53
C HIS A 342 0.86 18.14 -13.45
N GLN A 343 2.13 18.52 -13.71
CA GLN A 343 2.95 19.34 -12.81
C GLN A 343 3.11 18.73 -11.42
N PHE A 344 3.11 17.40 -11.34
CA PHE A 344 3.34 16.71 -10.07
C PHE A 344 4.81 16.70 -9.68
N MET A 345 5.08 16.78 -8.38
CA MET A 345 6.38 16.44 -7.83
C MET A 345 6.48 14.92 -7.75
N VAL A 346 7.33 14.32 -8.60
CA VAL A 346 7.53 12.87 -8.66
C VAL A 346 8.88 12.52 -8.04
N LYS A 347 8.87 11.57 -7.10
CA LYS A 347 10.08 11.11 -6.41
C LYS A 347 10.22 9.60 -6.56
N PHE A 348 11.31 9.14 -7.13
CA PHE A 348 11.67 7.74 -7.15
C PHE A 348 12.16 7.29 -5.77
N ILE A 349 11.70 6.12 -5.35
CA ILE A 349 12.07 5.45 -4.09
C ILE A 349 13.30 4.58 -4.38
N ASP A 350 14.48 5.11 -4.08
CA ASP A 350 15.75 4.43 -4.30
C ASP A 350 16.08 3.49 -3.13
N ASP A 351 15.95 2.18 -3.38
CA ASP A 351 16.30 1.12 -2.44
C ASP A 351 17.30 0.15 -3.10
N PRO A 352 18.61 0.44 -3.01
CA PRO A 352 19.66 -0.39 -3.57
C PRO A 352 19.70 -1.82 -2.99
N MET A 353 19.12 -2.02 -1.81
CA MET A 353 19.17 -3.32 -1.13
C MET A 353 18.10 -4.27 -1.63
N PHE A 354 16.91 -3.76 -1.95
CA PHE A 354 15.76 -4.57 -2.33
C PHE A 354 15.14 -4.19 -3.68
N LEU A 355 14.64 -2.96 -3.83
CA LEU A 355 13.87 -2.57 -5.03
C LEU A 355 14.73 -2.51 -6.28
N ASN A 356 15.95 -1.96 -6.20
CA ASN A 356 16.79 -1.77 -7.38
C ASN A 356 17.26 -3.10 -7.98
N LYS A 357 17.37 -4.15 -7.15
CA LYS A 357 17.66 -5.54 -7.55
C LYS A 357 16.42 -6.28 -8.05
N SER A 358 15.25 -5.69 -7.90
CA SER A 358 13.99 -6.22 -8.40
C SER A 358 13.63 -5.56 -9.73
N ARG A 359 12.57 -6.06 -10.36
CA ARG A 359 11.96 -5.43 -11.54
C ARG A 359 10.92 -4.37 -11.21
N PHE A 360 10.85 -3.95 -9.95
CA PHE A 360 9.86 -2.98 -9.51
C PHE A 360 10.51 -1.63 -9.28
N ALA A 361 9.77 -0.58 -9.59
CA ALA A 361 10.13 0.79 -9.30
C ALA A 361 8.93 1.47 -8.64
N TYR A 362 9.18 2.12 -7.51
CA TYR A 362 8.15 2.77 -6.72
C TYR A 362 8.35 4.28 -6.74
N TYR A 363 7.26 5.01 -6.79
CA TYR A 363 7.24 6.46 -6.95
C TYR A 363 6.29 7.08 -5.92
N LEU A 364 6.72 8.16 -5.30
CA LEU A 364 5.86 9.08 -4.56
C LEU A 364 5.49 10.25 -5.47
N ILE A 365 4.22 10.63 -5.46
CA ILE A 365 3.66 11.72 -6.25
C ILE A 365 2.94 12.67 -5.30
N GLU A 366 3.23 13.96 -5.44
CA GLU A 366 2.70 15.06 -4.63
C GLU A 366 2.37 16.28 -5.52
N VAL A 367 1.61 17.24 -4.97
CA VAL A 367 1.28 18.54 -5.59
C VAL A 367 1.87 19.72 -4.86
#